data_AF-U9V093-F1
#
_entry.id   AF-U9V093-F1
#
_cell.length_a   1.000
_cell.length_b   1.000
_cell.length_c   1.000
_cell.angle_alpha   90.00
_cell.angle_beta   90.00
_cell.angle_gamma   90.00
#
_symmetry.space_group_name_H-M   'P 1'
#
loop_
_entity.id
_entity.type
_entity.pdbx_description
1 polymer ?
#
loop_
_entity_poly.entity_id
_entity_poly.type
_entity_poly.pdbx_seq_one_letter_code
_entity_poly.pdbx_strand_id
1 'polypeptide(L)'
;MSITLFCLVKGNTTTNAFPIHIDKGQFVGDLKKAIKAEKQNDFAGVDADKLRLWKVEIGGDHLDDPLKNLKLNDNNELSAINEIGDYWTEKPPKKHIH
;
A
#
# COMPACT_ATOMS: atom_id res chain seq x y z
N MET A 1 0.46 -2.22 -17.61
CA MET A 1 1.89 -2.22 -17.23
C MET A 1 1.97 -2.50 -15.75
N SER A 2 2.72 -3.51 -15.31
CA SER A 2 2.78 -3.89 -13.89
C SER A 2 3.81 -3.10 -13.09
N ILE A 3 3.48 -2.81 -11.83
CA ILE A 3 4.37 -2.20 -10.85
C ILE A 3 4.41 -3.04 -9.57
N THR A 4 5.46 -2.83 -8.78
CA THR A 4 5.58 -3.39 -7.43
C THR A 4 5.35 -2.27 -6.42
N LEU A 5 4.40 -2.47 -5.52
CA LEU A 5 4.14 -1.60 -4.38
C LEU A 5 4.56 -2.32 -3.09
N PHE A 6 5.31 -1.67 -2.21
CA PHE A 6 5.66 -2.22 -0.91
C PHE A 6 4.69 -1.66 0.12
N CYS A 7 3.79 -2.52 0.60
CA CYS A 7 2.76 -2.15 1.54
C CYS A 7 3.23 -2.40 2.96
N LEU A 8 2.72 -1.60 3.89
CA LEU A 8 2.94 -1.75 5.33
C LEU A 8 1.62 -1.61 6.07
N VAL A 9 1.37 -2.50 7.03
CA VAL A 9 0.25 -2.36 7.96
C VAL A 9 0.62 -1.32 9.01
N LYS A 10 -0.24 -0.31 9.20
CA LYS A 10 -0.02 0.73 10.21
C LYS A 10 0.17 0.10 11.60
N GLY A 11 1.25 0.49 12.29
CA GLY A 11 1.62 -0.06 13.59
C GLY A 11 2.71 -1.13 13.52
N ASN A 12 3.00 -1.67 12.34
CA ASN A 12 4.10 -2.61 12.13
C ASN A 12 5.41 -1.87 11.80
N THR A 13 6.52 -2.60 11.88
CA THR A 13 7.84 -2.14 11.44
C THR A 13 8.11 -2.53 9.99
N THR A 14 9.15 -1.96 9.41
CA THR A 14 9.51 -2.08 7.98
C THR A 14 9.93 -3.48 7.59
N THR A 15 10.43 -4.25 8.55
CA THR A 15 10.67 -5.68 8.45
C THR A 15 9.42 -6.47 8.08
N ASN A 16 8.22 -5.94 8.36
CA ASN A 16 6.95 -6.54 8.00
C ASN A 16 6.38 -6.02 6.68
N ALA A 17 7.05 -5.08 6.01
CA ALA A 17 6.63 -4.61 4.71
C ALA A 17 6.67 -5.75 3.69
N PHE A 18 5.72 -5.75 2.76
CA PHE A 18 5.56 -6.83 1.80
C PHE A 18 5.27 -6.29 0.40
N PRO A 19 5.80 -6.92 -0.65
CA PRO A 19 5.57 -6.50 -2.01
C PRO A 19 4.19 -6.97 -2.51
N ILE A 20 3.50 -6.12 -3.25
CA ILE A 20 2.33 -6.45 -4.06
C ILE A 20 2.64 -6.13 -5.51
N HIS A 21 2.38 -7.10 -6.39
CA HIS A 21 2.49 -6.94 -7.84
C HIS A 21 1.11 -6.65 -8.40
N ILE A 22 0.95 -5.53 -9.10
CA ILE A 22 -0.34 -5.11 -9.62
C ILE A 22 -0.18 -4.37 -10.95
N ASP A 23 -1.14 -4.52 -11.86
CA ASP A 23 -1.16 -3.73 -13.11
C ASP A 23 -1.68 -2.31 -12.86
N LYS A 24 -1.08 -1.33 -13.53
CA LYS A 24 -1.53 0.07 -13.50
C LYS A 24 -2.99 0.23 -13.95
N GLY A 25 -3.50 -0.60 -14.85
CA GLY A 25 -4.90 -0.57 -15.28
C GLY A 25 -5.87 -1.29 -14.35
N GLN A 26 -5.39 -1.89 -13.26
CA GLN A 26 -6.28 -2.46 -12.23
C GLN A 26 -6.74 -1.37 -11.26
N PHE A 27 -7.83 -1.63 -10.56
CA PHE A 27 -8.39 -0.68 -9.60
C PHE A 27 -7.78 -0.85 -8.22
N VAL A 28 -7.87 0.19 -7.39
CA VAL A 28 -7.53 0.11 -5.96
C VAL A 28 -8.36 -0.98 -5.25
N GLY A 29 -9.59 -1.27 -5.71
CA GLY A 29 -10.35 -2.42 -5.22
C GLY A 29 -9.64 -3.77 -5.41
N ASP A 30 -8.90 -3.94 -6.51
CA ASP A 30 -8.09 -5.13 -6.76
C ASP A 30 -6.82 -5.15 -5.91
N LEU A 31 -6.22 -3.98 -5.66
CA LEU A 31 -5.11 -3.83 -4.70
C LEU A 31 -5.51 -4.28 -3.31
N LYS A 32 -6.69 -3.89 -2.82
CA LYS A 32 -7.21 -4.34 -1.52
C LYS A 32 -7.32 -5.87 -1.44
N LYS A 33 -7.80 -6.52 -2.51
CA LYS A 33 -7.89 -7.99 -2.57
C LYS A 33 -6.51 -8.63 -2.57
N ALA A 34 -5.57 -8.09 -3.33
CA ALA A 34 -4.19 -8.58 -3.39
C ALA A 34 -3.49 -8.48 -2.02
N ILE A 35 -3.64 -7.34 -1.32
CA ILE A 35 -3.12 -7.14 0.04
C ILE A 35 -3.71 -8.17 1.01
N LYS A 36 -5.04 -8.37 0.98
CA LYS A 36 -5.69 -9.37 1.83
C LYS A 36 -5.16 -10.78 1.55
N ALA A 37 -4.98 -11.14 0.28
CA ALA A 37 -4.48 -12.46 -0.11
C ALA A 37 -3.04 -12.69 0.38
N GLU A 38 -2.17 -11.69 0.23
CA GLU A 38 -0.77 -11.77 0.67
C GLU A 38 -0.63 -11.89 2.20
N LYS A 39 -1.53 -11.23 2.95
CA LYS A 39 -1.55 -11.22 4.42
C LYS A 39 -2.82 -11.86 4.98
N GLN A 40 -3.21 -13.01 4.43
CA GLN A 40 -4.49 -13.66 4.74
C GLN A 40 -4.68 -13.96 6.23
N ASN A 41 -3.60 -14.30 6.94
CA ASN A 41 -3.67 -14.57 8.37
C ASN A 41 -3.87 -13.29 9.19
N ASP A 42 -3.15 -12.22 8.86
CA ASP A 42 -3.25 -10.93 9.56
C ASP A 42 -4.62 -10.28 9.32
N PHE A 43 -5.22 -10.52 8.14
CA PHE A 43 -6.54 -10.01 7.75
C PHE A 43 -7.64 -11.09 7.81
N ALA A 44 -7.45 -12.13 8.62
CA ALA A 44 -8.47 -13.16 8.81
C ALA A 44 -9.76 -12.54 9.37
N GLY A 45 -10.89 -12.79 8.70
CA GLY A 45 -12.19 -12.24 9.09
C GLY A 45 -12.42 -10.77 8.72
N VAL A 46 -11.47 -10.11 8.04
CA VAL A 46 -11.62 -8.76 7.50
C VAL A 46 -11.87 -8.85 6.00
N ASP A 47 -13.00 -8.33 5.53
CA ASP A 47 -13.28 -8.27 4.09
C ASP A 47 -12.34 -7.28 3.39
N ALA A 48 -11.96 -7.57 2.15
CA ALA A 48 -10.98 -6.76 1.42
C ALA A 48 -11.45 -5.30 1.24
N ASP A 49 -12.74 -5.09 1.00
CA ASP A 49 -13.34 -3.76 0.83
C ASP A 49 -13.25 -2.89 2.09
N LYS A 50 -13.20 -3.52 3.27
CA LYS A 50 -13.02 -2.84 4.58
C LYS A 50 -11.61 -2.33 4.82
N LEU A 51 -10.63 -2.77 4.02
CA LEU A 51 -9.27 -2.23 4.11
C LEU A 51 -9.26 -0.78 3.63
N ARG A 52 -8.72 0.12 4.45
CA ARG A 52 -8.41 1.50 4.06
C ARG A 52 -6.94 1.56 3.67
N LEU A 53 -6.63 2.19 2.54
CA LEU A 53 -5.29 2.28 1.99
C LEU A 53 -4.93 3.75 1.83
N TRP A 54 -3.69 4.11 2.12
CA TRP A 54 -3.17 5.45 1.92
C TRP A 54 -1.95 5.39 1.03
N LYS A 55 -1.83 6.33 0.09
CA LYS A 55 -0.60 6.52 -0.67
C LYS A 55 0.42 7.22 0.22
N VAL A 56 1.56 6.59 0.43
CA VAL A 56 2.71 7.19 1.10
C VAL A 56 3.95 7.03 0.23
N GLU A 57 5.01 7.74 0.58
CA GLU A 57 6.31 7.52 -0.02
C GLU A 57 7.36 7.71 1.07
N ILE A 58 7.83 6.61 1.63
CA ILE A 58 8.76 6.63 2.76
C ILE A 58 10.01 5.85 2.37
N GLY A 59 11.13 6.56 2.28
CA GLY A 59 12.43 6.00 1.88
C GLY A 59 12.98 5.00 2.89
N GLY A 60 13.57 3.92 2.36
CA GLY A 60 14.00 2.76 3.12
C GLY A 60 15.15 3.00 4.11
N ASP A 61 15.85 4.11 3.93
CA ASP A 61 17.15 4.36 4.56
C ASP A 61 17.02 4.94 5.97
N HIS A 62 15.85 5.48 6.32
CA HIS A 62 15.55 6.11 7.62
C HIS A 62 14.08 5.90 8.03
N LEU A 63 13.61 4.66 8.13
CA LEU A 63 12.18 4.38 8.26
C LEU A 63 11.59 4.45 9.68
N ASP A 64 12.40 4.30 10.75
CA ASP A 64 11.85 4.14 12.11
C ASP A 64 11.17 5.40 12.65
N ASP A 65 11.73 6.59 12.38
CA ASP A 65 11.17 7.86 12.85
C ASP A 65 9.98 8.35 12.00
N PRO A 66 10.00 8.25 10.65
CA PRO A 66 8.86 8.57 9.80
C PRO A 66 7.64 7.71 10.08
N LEU A 67 7.83 6.41 10.38
CA LEU A 67 6.71 5.51 10.64
C LEU A 67 6.05 5.77 12.00
N LYS A 68 6.85 6.03 13.04
CA LYS A 68 6.32 6.42 14.36
C LYS A 68 5.48 7.70 14.31
N ASN A 69 5.87 8.63 13.45
CA ASN A 69 5.19 9.91 13.28
C ASN A 69 4.21 9.95 12.09
N LEU A 70 3.96 8.81 11.44
CA LEU A 70 3.13 8.76 10.24
C LEU A 70 1.69 9.14 10.55
N LYS A 71 1.30 10.35 10.11
CA LYS A 71 -0.09 10.81 10.14
C LYS A 71 -0.74 10.49 8.80
N LEU A 72 -1.67 9.56 8.80
CA LEU A 72 -2.50 9.24 7.65
C LEU A 72 -3.57 10.33 7.52
N ASN A 73 -3.47 11.14 6.47
CA ASN A 73 -4.45 12.17 6.13
C ASN A 73 -5.45 11.57 5.14
N ASP A 74 -6.75 11.81 5.34
CA ASP A 74 -7.82 11.33 4.45
C ASP A 74 -7.64 11.81 3.00
N ASN A 75 -6.96 12.95 2.78
CA ASN A 75 -6.62 13.41 1.42
C ASN A 75 -5.69 12.46 0.64
N ASN A 76 -4.95 11.60 1.34
CA ASN A 76 -4.05 10.61 0.74
C ASN A 76 -4.68 9.21 0.69
N GLU A 77 -5.94 9.06 1.11
CA GLU A 77 -6.63 7.78 1.05
C GLU A 77 -6.90 7.39 -0.42
N LEU A 78 -6.62 6.13 -0.74
CA LEU A 78 -6.85 5.57 -2.06
C LEU A 78 -8.32 5.18 -2.21
N SER A 79 -8.94 5.68 -3.27
CA SER A 79 -10.33 5.39 -3.60
C SER A 79 -10.44 4.10 -4.41
N ALA A 80 -11.34 3.20 -4.02
CA ALA A 80 -11.50 1.89 -4.65
C ALA A 80 -11.87 1.93 -6.14
N ILE A 81 -12.44 3.05 -6.61
CA ILE A 81 -12.90 3.25 -7.99
C ILE A 81 -11.81 3.78 -8.93
N ASN A 82 -10.68 4.23 -8.40
CA ASN A 82 -9.60 4.79 -9.19
C ASN A 82 -8.63 3.67 -9.62
N GLU A 83 -8.01 3.85 -10.77
CA GLU A 83 -6.98 2.94 -11.27
C GLU A 83 -5.66 3.16 -10.51
N ILE A 84 -4.82 2.13 -10.44
CA ILE A 84 -3.47 2.25 -9.88
C ILE A 84 -2.65 3.27 -10.67
N GLY A 85 -2.85 3.35 -11.99
CA GLY A 85 -2.19 4.31 -12.87
C GLY A 85 -2.47 5.77 -12.50
N ASP A 86 -3.64 6.08 -11.94
CA ASP A 86 -4.02 7.44 -11.52
C ASP A 86 -3.12 7.96 -10.40
N TYR A 87 -2.66 7.06 -9.54
CA TYR A 87 -1.81 7.38 -8.38
C TYR A 87 -0.32 7.23 -8.68
N TRP A 88 0.05 6.27 -9.53
CA TRP A 88 1.42 5.99 -9.92
C TRP A 88 1.59 6.15 -11.43
N THR A 89 1.59 7.40 -11.88
CA THR A 89 1.85 7.75 -13.29
C THR A 89 3.25 7.34 -13.70
N GLU A 90 4.24 7.61 -12.85
CA GLU A 90 5.62 7.16 -13.00
C GLU A 90 5.89 5.80 -12.34
N LYS A 91 7.12 5.31 -12.45
CA LYS A 91 7.52 4.07 -11.76
C LYS A 91 7.84 4.41 -10.29
N PRO A 92 7.19 3.74 -9.31
CA PRO A 92 7.49 4.00 -7.91
C PRO A 92 8.96 3.74 -7.57
N PRO A 93 9.58 4.56 -6.70
CA PRO A 93 10.98 4.40 -6.32
C PRO A 93 11.21 3.07 -5.58
N LYS A 94 12.36 2.44 -5.85
CA LYS A 94 12.73 1.19 -5.17
C LYS A 94 13.07 1.45 -3.71
N LYS A 95 12.92 0.43 -2.85
CA LYS A 95 13.23 0.50 -1.41
C LYS A 95 12.41 1.58 -0.67
N HIS A 96 11.18 1.81 -1.09
CA HIS A 96 10.26 2.74 -0.43
C HIS A 96 8.98 2.02 -0.05
N ILE A 97 8.34 2.45 1.05
CA ILE A 97 6.95 2.08 1.35
C ILE A 97 6.02 2.96 0.50
N HIS A 98 4.98 2.35 -0.04
CA HIS A 98 4.00 2.96 -0.94
C HIS A 98 2.59 2.93 -0.38
#